data_AF-D5V1Y4-F1
#
_entry.id   AF-D5V1Y4-F1
#
_cell.length_a   1.000
_cell.length_b   1.000
_cell.length_c   1.000
_cell.angle_alpha   90.00
_cell.angle_beta   90.00
_cell.angle_gamma   90.00
#
_symmetry.space_group_name_H-M   'P 1'
#
loop_
_entity.id
_entity.type
_entity.pdbx_description
1 polymer ?
#
loop_
_entity_poly.entity_id
_entity_poly.type
_entity_poly.pdbx_seq_one_letter_code
_entity_poly.pdbx_strand_id
1 'polypeptide(L)'
;MIQVGKLFQKVPYYVRDLECEYKIIHDIEEIVDEFLSNYMMTTADLYSVFSNNRDSSTNLHIVVNDGAMPKNSIHPDFEHNVFDITYEELKDSKNKTTKVNSLMFIEEFQNRREDALAKTFDEIMGCDGEELFISLKQEKLDMFNPSSPNFDHRVNLISKKELILEVCKLFDISSTRLYTQLNPNIVKHVCKDLNITYKALAKEIGYKPDTINKAASLGKVSEQLNKAINMYLENLRLKEFLKDFDVMKSTLKKILD
;
A
#
# COMPACT_ATOMS: atom_id res chain seq x y z
N MET A 1 15.36 26.86 22.08
CA MET A 1 14.84 26.84 20.71
C MET A 1 14.91 25.42 20.20
N ILE A 2 13.81 24.69 20.29
CA ILE A 2 13.74 23.31 19.82
C ILE A 2 13.25 23.40 18.38
N GLN A 3 14.12 23.02 17.44
CA GLN A 3 13.77 22.94 16.02
C GLN A 3 12.65 21.92 15.85
N VAL A 4 11.54 22.40 15.27
CA VAL A 4 10.30 21.68 14.98
C VAL A 4 10.56 20.34 14.27
N GLY A 5 11.64 20.21 13.49
CA GLY A 5 11.95 19.00 12.72
C GLY A 5 12.41 17.72 13.46
N LYS A 6 12.50 17.68 14.80
CA LYS A 6 12.93 16.43 15.51
C LYS A 6 11.79 15.51 15.96
N LEU A 7 10.56 16.01 16.10
CA LEU A 7 9.38 15.14 16.32
C LEU A 7 8.98 14.45 15.00
N PHE A 8 9.01 15.20 13.89
CA PHE A 8 8.60 14.76 12.55
C PHE A 8 9.60 13.87 11.80
N GLN A 9 10.85 13.73 12.30
CA GLN A 9 11.85 12.79 11.74
C GLN A 9 11.80 11.38 12.34
N LYS A 10 11.08 11.18 13.45
CA LYS A 10 11.03 9.90 14.18
C LYS A 10 9.74 9.11 13.99
N VAL A 11 8.74 9.71 13.34
CA VAL A 11 7.45 9.07 13.09
C VAL A 11 7.17 9.24 11.60
N PRO A 12 7.14 8.17 10.79
CA PRO A 12 6.77 8.26 9.40
C PRO A 12 5.27 8.56 9.31
N TYR A 13 4.91 9.78 8.90
CA TYR A 13 3.53 10.18 8.67
C TYR A 13 3.18 10.06 7.21
N TYR A 14 2.27 9.14 6.92
CA TYR A 14 1.63 9.01 5.61
C TYR A 14 0.14 9.21 5.81
N VAL A 15 -0.36 10.43 5.61
CA VAL A 15 -1.80 10.71 5.72
C VAL A 15 -2.39 10.67 4.32
N ARG A 16 -3.47 9.89 4.17
CA ARG A 16 -4.23 9.82 2.92
C ARG A 16 -5.60 10.48 3.13
N ASP A 17 -6.11 11.18 2.13
CA ASP A 17 -7.48 11.73 2.17
C ASP A 17 -8.55 10.67 1.90
N LEU A 18 -9.82 11.10 1.87
CA LEU A 18 -11.00 10.28 1.51
C LEU A 18 -10.82 9.59 0.15
N GLU A 19 -9.99 10.16 -0.73
CA GLU A 19 -9.68 9.63 -2.05
C GLU A 19 -8.45 8.72 -2.09
N CYS A 20 -7.83 8.48 -0.94
CA CYS A 20 -6.58 7.73 -0.79
C CYS A 20 -5.38 8.40 -1.47
N GLU A 21 -5.40 9.72 -1.67
CA GLU A 21 -4.25 10.50 -2.11
C GLU A 21 -3.40 10.91 -0.91
N TYR A 22 -2.07 10.78 -1.04
CA TYR A 22 -1.14 11.23 -0.01
C TYR A 22 -1.21 12.76 0.12
N LYS A 23 -1.37 13.25 1.35
CA LYS A 23 -1.29 14.68 1.65
C LYS A 23 0.14 15.10 1.95
N ILE A 24 0.44 16.34 1.59
CA ILE A 24 1.74 16.94 1.81
C ILE A 24 1.88 17.17 3.32
N ILE A 25 3.09 16.95 3.85
CA ILE A 25 3.40 17.06 5.28
C ILE A 25 2.94 18.38 5.91
N HIS A 26 2.97 19.47 5.13
CA HIS A 26 2.53 20.80 5.52
C HIS A 26 1.04 20.85 5.89
N ASP A 27 0.17 20.16 5.14
CA ASP A 27 -1.27 20.13 5.39
C ASP A 27 -1.57 19.43 6.73
N ILE A 28 -0.74 18.43 7.08
CA ILE A 28 -0.87 17.70 8.35
C ILE A 28 -0.35 18.51 9.52
N GLU A 29 0.73 19.27 9.31
CA GLU A 29 1.24 20.22 10.30
C GLU A 29 0.19 21.29 10.63
N GLU A 30 -0.48 21.85 9.62
CA GLU A 30 -1.57 22.83 9.83
C GLU A 30 -2.75 22.25 10.63
N ILE A 31 -3.18 21.03 10.30
CA ILE A 31 -4.28 20.35 11.03
C ILE A 31 -3.90 20.09 12.49
N VAL A 32 -2.67 19.64 12.75
CA VAL A 32 -2.19 19.38 14.11
C VAL A 32 -2.03 20.69 14.89
N ASP A 33 -1.55 21.75 14.25
CA ASP A 33 -1.41 23.08 14.88
C ASP A 33 -2.76 23.70 15.23
N GLU A 34 -3.79 23.50 14.39
CA GLU A 34 -5.16 23.91 14.69
C GLU A 34 -5.74 23.12 15.88
N PHE A 35 -5.55 21.79 15.92
CA PHE A 35 -5.92 20.96 17.06
C PHE A 35 -5.28 21.45 18.36
N LEU A 36 -3.96 21.69 18.34
CA LEU A 36 -3.22 22.19 19.49
C LEU A 36 -3.75 23.56 19.96
N SER A 37 -4.01 24.46 19.00
CA SER A 37 -4.53 25.80 19.27
C SER A 37 -5.91 25.76 19.93
N ASN A 38 -6.79 24.87 19.46
CA ASN A 38 -8.15 24.71 20.01
C ASN A 38 -8.17 24.27 21.48
N TYR A 39 -7.11 23.62 21.95
CA TYR A 39 -6.99 23.12 23.33
C TYR A 39 -5.95 23.86 24.19
N MET A 40 -5.38 24.96 23.69
CA MET A 40 -4.25 25.66 24.34
C MET A 40 -3.08 24.72 24.65
N MET A 41 -2.91 23.70 23.83
CA MET A 41 -1.85 22.71 23.94
C MET A 41 -0.66 23.13 23.09
N THR A 42 0.48 22.51 23.37
CA THR A 42 1.69 22.65 22.59
C THR A 42 2.15 21.29 22.11
N THR A 43 3.11 21.27 21.19
CA THR A 43 3.75 20.03 20.74
C THR A 43 4.41 19.24 21.87
N ALA A 44 4.72 19.86 23.02
CA ALA A 44 5.24 19.19 24.20
C ALA A 44 4.20 18.33 24.93
N ASP A 45 2.91 18.57 24.66
CA ASP A 45 1.80 17.83 25.23
C ASP A 45 1.44 16.59 24.40
N LEU A 46 2.08 16.43 23.23
CA LEU A 46 1.91 15.29 22.34
C LEU A 46 2.94 14.20 22.65
N TYR A 47 2.46 12.96 22.72
CA TYR A 47 3.30 11.76 22.82
C TYR A 47 3.57 11.17 21.43
N SER A 48 2.51 10.97 20.64
CA SER A 48 2.60 10.54 19.25
C SER A 48 1.39 11.05 18.47
N VAL A 49 1.59 11.22 17.17
CA VAL A 49 0.50 11.38 16.20
C VAL A 49 0.63 10.18 15.28
N PHE A 50 -0.47 9.63 14.80
CA PHE A 50 -0.44 8.70 13.68
C PHE A 50 -1.76 8.77 12.94
N SER A 51 -1.71 8.72 11.61
CA SER A 51 -2.90 8.36 10.83
C SER A 51 -3.26 6.94 11.24
N ASN A 52 -4.54 6.70 11.57
CA ASN A 52 -5.03 5.33 11.64
C ASN A 52 -5.13 4.82 10.19
N ASN A 53 -3.96 4.54 9.61
CA ASN A 53 -3.84 3.97 8.30
C ASN A 53 -4.39 2.56 8.37
N ARG A 54 -5.71 2.41 8.18
CA ARG A 54 -6.30 1.60 7.11
C ARG A 54 -7.78 1.25 7.26
N ASP A 55 -8.47 1.60 8.34
CA ASP A 55 -9.82 1.04 8.57
C ASP A 55 -11.01 1.97 8.27
N SER A 56 -10.80 3.28 8.13
CA SER A 56 -11.83 4.17 7.58
C SER A 56 -11.25 5.56 7.38
N SER A 57 -11.69 6.21 6.29
CA SER A 57 -11.66 7.65 6.04
C SER A 57 -11.09 8.51 7.17
N THR A 58 -9.96 9.16 6.88
CA THR A 58 -9.53 10.41 7.50
C THR A 58 -9.38 10.44 9.03
N ASN A 59 -9.00 9.34 9.68
CA ASN A 59 -8.76 9.30 11.12
C ASN A 59 -7.31 9.69 11.52
N LEU A 60 -7.09 10.92 11.98
CA LEU A 60 -5.86 11.31 12.69
C LEU A 60 -5.98 10.89 14.16
N HIS A 61 -5.12 9.99 14.62
CA HIS A 61 -5.06 9.58 16.01
C HIS A 61 -3.92 10.30 16.74
N ILE A 62 -4.25 11.07 17.76
CA ILE A 62 -3.29 11.85 18.55
C ILE A 62 -3.20 11.27 19.96
N VAL A 63 -2.04 10.76 20.34
CA VAL A 63 -1.75 10.35 21.71
C VAL A 63 -1.15 11.54 22.44
N VAL A 64 -1.79 11.96 23.52
CA VAL A 64 -1.35 13.07 24.37
C VAL A 64 -0.71 12.56 25.65
N ASN A 65 0.22 13.32 26.22
CA ASN A 65 0.87 12.97 27.48
C ASN A 65 -0.15 12.92 28.63
N ASP A 66 0.14 12.11 29.65
CA ASP A 66 -0.70 11.95 30.84
C ASP A 66 -0.98 13.31 31.51
N GLY A 67 -2.26 13.62 31.76
CA GLY A 67 -2.71 14.89 32.32
C GLY A 67 -2.95 16.01 31.31
N ALA A 68 -2.66 15.80 30.02
CA ALA A 68 -2.89 16.78 28.96
C ALA A 68 -4.19 16.51 28.15
N MET A 69 -5.05 15.61 28.63
CA MET A 69 -6.27 15.21 27.91
C MET A 69 -7.30 16.35 27.79
N PRO A 70 -7.75 16.68 26.56
CA PRO A 70 -8.84 17.62 26.36
C PRO A 70 -10.16 17.17 26.99
N LYS A 71 -10.88 18.10 27.63
CA LYS A 71 -12.12 17.81 28.38
C LYS A 71 -13.34 17.49 27.52
N ASN A 72 -13.36 17.90 26.25
CA ASN A 72 -14.48 17.72 25.32
C ASN A 72 -13.98 17.16 24.00
N SER A 73 -14.68 16.18 23.41
CA SER A 73 -14.42 15.70 22.05
C SER A 73 -14.85 16.75 21.02
N ILE A 74 -13.98 17.03 20.04
CA ILE A 74 -14.25 17.94 18.91
C ILE A 74 -13.86 17.22 17.61
N HIS A 75 -14.67 17.41 16.56
CA HIS A 75 -14.37 17.04 15.19
C HIS A 75 -14.02 18.33 14.41
N PRO A 76 -12.74 18.69 14.22
CA PRO A 76 -12.36 19.89 13.50
C PRO A 76 -12.64 19.74 12.00
N ASP A 77 -13.20 20.78 11.37
CA ASP A 77 -13.59 20.80 9.96
C ASP A 77 -12.53 21.58 9.16
N PHE A 78 -11.74 20.90 8.32
CA PHE A 78 -10.57 21.49 7.65
C PHE A 78 -10.75 21.57 6.13
N GLU A 79 -10.65 22.79 5.57
CA GLU A 79 -10.55 23.08 4.12
C GLU A 79 -11.37 22.18 3.17
N HIS A 80 -12.67 21.99 3.43
CA HIS A 80 -13.58 21.18 2.58
C HIS A 80 -13.21 19.68 2.48
N ASN A 81 -12.32 19.18 3.34
CA ASN A 81 -12.00 17.76 3.50
C ASN A 81 -12.34 17.34 4.93
N VAL A 82 -13.31 16.44 5.09
CA VAL A 82 -13.75 16.00 6.43
C VAL A 82 -12.67 15.08 7.02
N PHE A 83 -11.90 15.58 7.99
CA PHE A 83 -11.00 14.78 8.82
C PHE A 83 -11.65 14.44 10.16
N ASP A 84 -11.55 13.18 10.56
CA ASP A 84 -11.98 12.71 11.88
C ASP A 84 -10.74 12.65 12.78
N ILE A 85 -10.70 13.43 13.86
CA ILE A 85 -9.55 13.43 14.77
C ILE A 85 -9.95 12.71 16.04
N THR A 86 -9.32 11.56 16.29
CA THR A 86 -9.47 10.82 17.54
C THR A 86 -8.23 11.03 18.40
N TYR A 87 -8.39 11.09 19.72
CA TYR A 87 -7.24 11.29 20.61
C TYR A 87 -7.38 10.45 21.88
N GLU A 88 -6.25 9.97 22.40
CA GLU A 88 -6.19 9.18 23.63
C GLU A 88 -5.08 9.69 24.57
N GLU A 89 -5.27 9.53 25.87
CA GLU A 89 -4.29 9.87 26.89
C GLU A 89 -3.32 8.70 27.09
N LEU A 90 -2.01 9.01 27.18
CA LEU A 90 -0.98 8.04 27.50
C LEU A 90 -1.15 7.56 28.95
N LYS A 91 -1.94 6.50 29.15
CA LYS A 91 -1.99 5.79 30.43
C LYS A 91 -0.81 4.82 30.52
N ASP A 92 -0.16 4.79 31.68
CA ASP A 92 0.87 3.80 32.06
C ASP A 92 0.26 2.39 32.17
N SER A 93 -0.22 1.85 31.06
CA SER A 93 -0.68 0.47 30.97
C SER A 93 0.53 -0.40 30.68
N LYS A 94 1.01 -1.09 31.73
CA LYS A 94 2.06 -2.12 31.69
C LYS A 94 1.81 -3.29 30.72
N ASN A 95 0.77 -3.26 29.89
CA ASN A 95 0.38 -4.30 28.93
C ASN A 95 -0.19 -3.72 27.61
N LYS A 96 0.38 -2.66 27.02
CA LYS A 96 0.10 -2.36 25.60
C LYS A 96 0.98 -3.27 24.75
N THR A 97 0.45 -4.41 24.31
CA THR A 97 1.00 -5.12 23.15
C THR A 97 0.97 -4.14 21.99
N THR A 98 2.13 -3.68 21.53
CA THR A 98 2.24 -2.85 20.33
C THR A 98 1.54 -3.58 19.20
N LYS A 99 0.39 -3.08 18.71
CA LYS A 99 -0.30 -3.68 17.57
C LYS A 99 0.66 -3.63 16.37
N VAL A 100 0.91 -4.79 15.76
CA VAL A 100 1.82 -4.87 14.61
C VAL A 100 1.20 -4.14 13.43
N ASN A 101 1.96 -3.25 12.81
CA ASN A 101 1.54 -2.50 11.63
C ASN A 101 2.48 -2.78 10.44
N SER A 102 2.20 -2.25 9.26
CA SER A 102 3.05 -2.50 8.08
C SER A 102 4.43 -1.84 8.15
N LEU A 103 4.62 -0.79 8.97
CA LEU A 103 5.93 -0.16 9.11
C LEU A 103 6.92 -1.15 9.72
N MET A 104 6.46 -1.96 10.68
CA MET A 104 7.27 -3.03 11.26
C MET A 104 7.73 -4.05 10.20
N PHE A 105 6.89 -4.34 9.19
CA PHE A 105 7.30 -5.16 8.05
C PHE A 105 8.32 -4.44 7.15
N ILE A 106 8.13 -3.15 6.87
CA ILE A 106 9.07 -2.35 6.06
C ILE A 106 10.45 -2.32 6.71
N GLU A 107 10.51 -2.02 8.01
CA GLU A 107 11.76 -2.02 8.80
C GLU A 107 12.42 -3.40 8.80
N GLU A 108 11.65 -4.47 8.99
CA GLU A 108 12.18 -5.83 8.96
C GLU A 108 12.76 -6.21 7.59
N PHE A 109 12.09 -5.83 6.50
CA PHE A 109 12.62 -6.09 5.16
C PHE A 109 13.86 -5.23 4.85
N GLN A 110 13.90 -3.97 5.31
CA GLN A 110 15.10 -3.13 5.21
C GLN A 110 16.29 -3.73 5.98
N ASN A 111 16.07 -4.21 7.20
CA ASN A 111 17.09 -4.88 8.02
C ASN A 111 17.65 -6.13 7.32
N ARG A 112 16.79 -6.84 6.57
CA ARG A 112 17.16 -8.00 5.75
C ARG A 112 17.74 -7.65 4.37
N ARG A 113 17.88 -6.36 4.04
CA ARG A 113 18.32 -5.85 2.72
C ARG A 113 17.41 -6.28 1.56
N GLU A 114 16.12 -6.38 1.83
CA GLU A 114 15.07 -6.69 0.84
C GLU A 114 14.38 -5.39 0.40
N ASP A 115 15.17 -4.47 -0.17
CA ASP A 115 14.74 -3.09 -0.48
C ASP A 115 13.53 -3.04 -1.42
N ALA A 116 13.48 -3.94 -2.41
CA ALA A 116 12.35 -4.04 -3.33
C ALA A 116 11.06 -4.43 -2.59
N LEU A 117 11.16 -5.34 -1.62
CA LEU A 117 10.01 -5.80 -0.84
C LEU A 117 9.57 -4.74 0.17
N ALA A 118 10.52 -4.06 0.81
CA ALA A 118 10.25 -2.89 1.64
C ALA A 118 9.48 -1.82 0.86
N LYS A 119 9.94 -1.49 -0.36
CA LYS A 119 9.25 -0.56 -1.27
C LYS A 119 7.84 -1.04 -1.63
N THR A 120 7.67 -2.31 -1.98
CA THR A 120 6.34 -2.88 -2.23
C THR A 120 5.41 -2.75 -1.01
N PHE A 121 5.95 -2.97 0.19
CA PHE A 121 5.16 -2.85 1.41
C PHE A 121 4.77 -1.41 1.72
N ASP A 122 5.66 -0.46 1.44
CA ASP A 122 5.42 0.97 1.57
C ASP A 122 4.33 1.47 0.60
N GLU A 123 4.37 1.01 -0.65
CA GLU A 123 3.46 1.51 -1.69
C GLU A 123 2.06 0.89 -1.63
N ILE A 124 1.95 -0.44 -1.45
CA ILE A 124 0.68 -1.14 -1.71
C ILE A 124 0.18 -2.04 -0.58
N MET A 125 0.95 -2.25 0.48
CA MET A 125 0.57 -3.21 1.53
C MET A 125 -0.22 -2.58 2.65
N GLY A 126 -0.79 -3.46 3.47
CA GLY A 126 -1.83 -3.32 4.49
C GLY A 126 -1.53 -4.22 5.67
N CYS A 127 -1.76 -3.77 6.90
CA CYS A 127 -1.74 -4.56 8.14
C CYS A 127 -2.62 -3.85 9.17
N ASP A 128 -3.63 -4.53 9.70
CA ASP A 128 -4.61 -4.03 10.68
C ASP A 128 -4.33 -4.50 12.13
N GLY A 129 -3.18 -5.18 12.32
CA GLY A 129 -2.82 -5.81 13.59
C GLY A 129 -3.15 -7.29 13.66
N GLU A 130 -3.87 -7.84 12.68
CA GLU A 130 -4.21 -9.27 12.60
C GLU A 130 -3.82 -9.87 11.25
N GLU A 131 -4.06 -9.17 10.13
CA GLU A 131 -3.81 -9.69 8.79
C GLU A 131 -3.13 -8.70 7.83
N LEU A 132 -2.34 -9.22 6.90
CA LEU A 132 -1.85 -8.48 5.73
C LEU A 132 -2.91 -8.39 4.63
N PHE A 133 -2.97 -7.24 3.96
CA PHE A 133 -3.84 -7.00 2.80
C PHE A 133 -3.24 -6.00 1.82
N ILE A 134 -3.81 -5.92 0.62
CA ILE A 134 -3.51 -4.87 -0.34
C ILE A 134 -4.32 -3.62 0.02
N SER A 135 -3.64 -2.50 0.23
CA SER A 135 -4.23 -1.23 0.70
C SER A 135 -4.72 -0.29 -0.41
N LEU A 136 -4.47 -0.63 -1.68
CA LEU A 136 -4.95 0.15 -2.82
C LEU A 136 -6.45 -0.07 -3.08
N LYS A 137 -7.17 1.00 -3.44
CA LYS A 137 -8.54 0.93 -3.95
C LYS A 137 -8.59 0.05 -5.22
N GLN A 138 -9.68 -0.68 -5.41
CA GLN A 138 -9.85 -1.64 -6.52
C GLN A 138 -9.75 -1.00 -7.92
N GLU A 139 -10.03 0.30 -8.03
CA GLU A 139 -9.94 1.07 -9.28
C GLU A 139 -8.51 1.37 -9.69
N LYS A 140 -7.60 1.47 -8.73
CA LYS A 140 -6.16 1.71 -8.94
C LYS A 140 -5.35 0.41 -8.96
N LEU A 141 -6.01 -0.75 -8.88
CA LEU A 141 -5.37 -2.05 -8.72
C LEU A 141 -5.20 -2.76 -10.07
N ASP A 142 -4.24 -2.30 -10.87
CA ASP A 142 -3.90 -2.85 -12.20
C ASP A 142 -2.68 -3.80 -12.15
N MET A 143 -2.69 -4.72 -11.19
CA MET A 143 -1.58 -5.65 -10.92
C MET A 143 -1.27 -6.64 -12.06
N PHE A 144 -2.11 -6.72 -13.09
CA PHE A 144 -1.89 -7.57 -14.26
C PHE A 144 -1.54 -6.77 -15.52
N ASN A 145 -1.36 -5.46 -15.41
CA ASN A 145 -0.88 -4.61 -16.49
C ASN A 145 0.66 -4.48 -16.44
N PRO A 146 1.42 -5.09 -17.36
CA PRO A 146 2.88 -5.08 -17.34
C PRO A 146 3.54 -3.70 -17.33
N SER A 147 2.87 -2.67 -17.85
CA SER A 147 3.40 -1.30 -17.83
C SER A 147 3.22 -0.60 -16.48
N SER A 148 2.46 -1.20 -15.56
CA SER A 148 2.14 -0.61 -14.26
C SER A 148 3.18 -0.98 -13.19
N PRO A 149 3.55 -0.03 -12.30
CA PRO A 149 4.31 -0.35 -11.08
C PRO A 149 3.64 -1.45 -10.23
N ASN A 150 2.30 -1.52 -10.23
CA ASN A 150 1.55 -2.52 -9.49
C ASN A 150 1.81 -3.96 -9.96
N PHE A 151 2.18 -4.14 -11.24
CA PHE A 151 2.61 -5.44 -11.75
C PHE A 151 3.91 -5.90 -11.11
N ASP A 152 4.90 -5.01 -11.04
CA ASP A 152 6.20 -5.31 -10.41
C ASP A 152 6.02 -5.62 -8.91
N HIS A 153 5.16 -4.86 -8.22
CA HIS A 153 4.82 -5.15 -6.82
C HIS A 153 4.19 -6.52 -6.64
N ARG A 154 3.23 -6.90 -7.50
CA ARG A 154 2.61 -8.23 -7.47
C ARG A 154 3.65 -9.33 -7.69
N VAL A 155 4.50 -9.19 -8.70
CA VAL A 155 5.58 -10.16 -9.00
C VAL A 155 6.51 -10.31 -7.77
N ASN A 156 6.85 -9.20 -7.13
CA ASN A 156 7.68 -9.20 -5.94
C ASN A 156 7.02 -9.96 -4.77
N LEU A 157 5.74 -9.68 -4.47
CA LEU A 157 4.98 -10.39 -3.43
C LEU A 157 4.87 -11.90 -3.67
N ILE A 158 4.70 -12.31 -4.93
CA ILE A 158 4.60 -13.73 -5.30
C ILE A 158 5.97 -14.42 -5.19
N SER A 159 7.02 -13.80 -5.72
CA SER A 159 8.37 -14.39 -5.73
C SER A 159 9.00 -14.48 -4.34
N LYS A 160 8.66 -13.56 -3.44
CA LYS A 160 9.15 -13.52 -2.05
C LYS A 160 8.17 -14.11 -1.04
N LYS A 161 7.23 -14.95 -1.50
CA LYS A 161 6.16 -15.51 -0.65
C LYS A 161 6.66 -16.16 0.63
N GLU A 162 7.69 -17.00 0.54
CA GLU A 162 8.22 -17.73 1.70
C GLU A 162 8.79 -16.80 2.76
N LEU A 163 9.51 -15.75 2.35
CA LEU A 163 10.05 -14.73 3.25
C LEU A 163 8.91 -13.95 3.94
N ILE A 164 7.87 -13.58 3.19
CA ILE A 164 6.71 -12.88 3.76
C ILE A 164 6.02 -13.78 4.80
N LEU A 165 5.85 -15.07 4.51
CA LEU A 165 5.27 -16.03 5.46
C LEU A 165 6.12 -16.19 6.72
N GLU A 166 7.44 -16.12 6.61
CA GLU A 166 8.36 -16.15 7.75
C GLU A 166 8.16 -14.93 8.65
N VAL A 167 8.15 -13.71 8.08
CA VAL A 167 7.97 -12.47 8.84
C VAL A 167 6.57 -12.38 9.44
N CYS A 168 5.55 -12.84 8.72
CA CYS A 168 4.19 -12.99 9.26
C CYS A 168 4.16 -13.87 10.50
N LYS A 169 4.87 -15.00 10.51
CA LYS A 169 4.96 -15.87 11.71
C LYS A 169 5.70 -15.20 12.86
N LEU A 170 6.77 -14.45 12.56
CA LEU A 170 7.51 -13.70 13.57
C LEU A 170 6.62 -12.68 14.30
N PHE A 171 5.73 -12.04 13.54
CA PHE A 171 4.84 -11.01 14.04
C PHE A 171 3.45 -11.50 14.45
N ASP A 172 3.18 -12.80 14.36
CA ASP A 172 1.86 -13.40 14.59
C ASP A 172 0.74 -12.75 13.75
N ILE A 173 1.03 -12.49 12.47
CA ILE A 173 0.13 -11.89 11.50
C ILE A 173 -0.29 -12.91 10.43
N SER A 174 -1.58 -12.94 10.11
CA SER A 174 -2.12 -13.73 9.01
C SER A 174 -1.76 -13.11 7.65
N SER A 175 -1.45 -13.93 6.67
CA SER A 175 -1.27 -13.50 5.27
C SER A 175 -2.39 -13.98 4.34
N THR A 176 -3.46 -14.55 4.93
CA THR A 176 -4.54 -15.20 4.19
C THR A 176 -5.20 -14.22 3.23
N ARG A 177 -5.64 -13.06 3.74
CA ARG A 177 -6.28 -12.00 2.96
C ARG A 177 -5.41 -11.51 1.81
N LEU A 178 -4.13 -11.21 2.05
CA LEU A 178 -3.17 -10.83 1.02
C LEU A 178 -3.13 -11.85 -0.13
N TYR A 179 -2.90 -13.14 0.17
CA TYR A 179 -2.76 -14.13 -0.90
C TYR A 179 -4.08 -14.47 -1.60
N THR A 180 -5.22 -14.29 -0.92
CA THR A 180 -6.53 -14.31 -1.57
C THR A 180 -6.67 -13.15 -2.58
N GLN A 181 -6.23 -11.94 -2.22
CA GLN A 181 -6.26 -10.78 -3.12
C GLN A 181 -5.25 -10.86 -4.28
N LEU A 182 -4.10 -11.51 -4.08
CA LEU A 182 -3.08 -11.74 -5.12
C LEU A 182 -3.41 -12.87 -6.09
N ASN A 183 -4.29 -13.79 -5.69
CA ASN A 183 -4.74 -14.91 -6.51
C ASN A 183 -6.23 -14.81 -6.88
N PRO A 184 -6.68 -13.70 -7.50
CA PRO A 184 -8.03 -13.63 -8.03
C PRO A 184 -8.13 -14.51 -9.28
N ASN A 185 -9.31 -14.56 -9.90
CA ASN A 185 -9.44 -15.18 -11.21
C ASN A 185 -8.61 -14.39 -12.26
N ILE A 186 -7.39 -14.86 -12.51
CA ILE A 186 -6.40 -14.22 -13.37
C ILE A 186 -6.94 -13.88 -14.77
N VAL A 187 -7.83 -14.70 -15.32
CA VAL A 187 -8.44 -14.44 -16.64
C VAL A 187 -9.26 -13.15 -16.64
N LYS A 188 -10.10 -12.96 -15.62
CA LYS A 188 -10.94 -11.76 -15.52
C LYS A 188 -10.09 -10.52 -15.33
N HIS A 189 -9.11 -10.59 -14.45
CA HIS A 189 -8.28 -9.44 -14.11
C HIS A 189 -7.32 -9.06 -15.22
N VAL A 190 -6.70 -10.02 -15.91
CA VAL A 190 -5.87 -9.73 -17.09
C VAL A 190 -6.68 -9.05 -18.19
N CYS A 191 -7.88 -9.54 -18.48
CA CYS A 191 -8.74 -8.90 -19.48
C CYS A 191 -9.20 -7.50 -19.06
N LYS A 192 -9.45 -7.27 -17.77
CA LYS A 192 -9.79 -5.95 -17.23
C LYS A 192 -8.60 -5.00 -17.34
N ASP A 193 -7.45 -5.38 -16.80
CA ASP A 193 -6.26 -4.52 -16.64
C ASP A 193 -5.63 -4.20 -18.00
N LEU A 194 -5.63 -5.14 -18.95
CA LEU A 194 -5.14 -4.91 -20.32
C LEU A 194 -6.21 -4.34 -21.27
N ASN A 195 -7.45 -4.18 -20.81
CA ASN A 195 -8.59 -3.77 -21.63
C ASN A 195 -8.75 -4.63 -22.91
N ILE A 196 -8.66 -5.96 -22.78
CA ILE A 196 -8.78 -6.93 -23.88
C ILE A 196 -9.94 -7.89 -23.66
N THR A 197 -10.49 -8.44 -24.75
CA THR A 197 -11.54 -9.46 -24.67
C THR A 197 -10.97 -10.84 -24.32
N TYR A 198 -11.81 -11.72 -23.75
CA TYR A 198 -11.44 -13.14 -23.54
C TYR A 198 -11.03 -13.84 -24.85
N LYS A 199 -11.62 -13.44 -25.99
CA LYS A 199 -11.26 -13.95 -27.31
C LYS A 199 -9.86 -13.51 -27.75
N ALA A 200 -9.49 -12.27 -27.46
CA ALA A 200 -8.15 -11.76 -27.74
C ALA A 200 -7.11 -12.48 -26.86
N LEU A 201 -7.35 -12.56 -25.54
CA LEU A 201 -6.48 -13.30 -24.63
C LEU A 201 -6.29 -14.75 -25.09
N ALA A 202 -7.39 -15.45 -25.44
CA ALA A 202 -7.35 -16.82 -25.94
C ALA A 202 -6.43 -16.97 -27.17
N LYS A 203 -6.51 -16.03 -28.11
CA LYS A 203 -5.68 -16.02 -29.31
C LYS A 203 -4.20 -15.86 -28.96
N GLU A 204 -3.86 -14.90 -28.11
CA GLU A 204 -2.46 -14.61 -27.74
C GLU A 204 -1.79 -15.79 -27.02
N ILE A 205 -2.53 -16.50 -26.16
CA ILE A 205 -1.98 -17.64 -25.41
C ILE A 205 -2.19 -19.00 -26.09
N GLY A 206 -2.80 -19.04 -27.28
CA GLY A 206 -3.00 -20.27 -28.06
C GLY A 206 -4.11 -21.20 -27.55
N TYR A 207 -5.14 -20.67 -26.90
CA TYR A 207 -6.30 -21.42 -26.37
C TYR A 207 -7.58 -21.17 -27.17
N LYS A 208 -8.56 -22.08 -27.04
CA LYS A 208 -9.91 -21.84 -27.56
C LYS A 208 -10.65 -20.80 -26.68
N PRO A 209 -11.38 -19.83 -27.26
CA PRO A 209 -12.15 -18.84 -26.50
C PRO A 209 -13.09 -19.46 -25.46
N ASP A 210 -13.71 -20.60 -25.77
CA ASP A 210 -14.60 -21.32 -24.84
C ASP A 210 -13.88 -21.78 -23.57
N THR A 211 -12.61 -22.16 -23.66
CA THR A 211 -11.81 -22.56 -22.50
C THR A 211 -11.58 -21.37 -21.57
N ILE A 212 -11.29 -20.19 -22.14
CA ILE A 212 -11.08 -18.95 -21.37
C ILE A 212 -12.39 -18.48 -20.75
N ASN A 213 -13.49 -18.50 -21.49
CA ASN A 213 -14.82 -18.17 -20.98
C ASN A 213 -15.20 -19.07 -19.79
N LYS A 214 -14.99 -20.39 -19.91
CA LYS A 214 -15.27 -21.33 -18.80
C LYS A 214 -14.38 -21.06 -17.59
N ALA A 215 -13.09 -20.82 -17.79
CA ALA A 215 -12.17 -20.50 -16.70
C ALA A 215 -12.55 -19.19 -15.97
N ALA A 216 -12.98 -18.17 -16.73
CA ALA A 216 -13.51 -16.93 -16.18
C ALA A 216 -14.80 -17.19 -15.37
N SER A 217 -15.80 -17.87 -15.95
CA SER A 217 -17.11 -18.06 -15.30
C SER A 217 -17.05 -18.98 -14.09
N LEU A 218 -16.28 -20.07 -14.15
CA LEU A 218 -16.23 -21.09 -13.09
C LEU A 218 -15.24 -20.75 -11.97
N GLY A 219 -14.40 -19.73 -12.12
CA GLY A 219 -13.35 -19.43 -11.12
C GLY A 219 -12.21 -20.46 -11.10
N LYS A 220 -12.24 -21.46 -11.98
CA LYS A 220 -11.28 -22.56 -12.02
C LYS A 220 -10.32 -22.36 -13.17
N VAL A 221 -9.12 -21.88 -12.86
CA VAL A 221 -8.01 -21.71 -13.81
C VAL A 221 -7.03 -22.85 -13.56
N SER A 222 -6.76 -23.66 -14.59
CA SER A 222 -5.76 -24.72 -14.46
C SER A 222 -4.35 -24.15 -14.31
N GLU A 223 -3.44 -24.91 -13.71
CA GLU A 223 -2.05 -24.47 -13.56
C GLU A 223 -1.39 -24.20 -14.92
N GLN A 224 -1.69 -25.01 -15.94
CA GLN A 224 -1.18 -24.80 -17.30
C GLN A 224 -1.68 -23.48 -17.90
N LEU A 225 -2.96 -23.15 -17.70
CA LEU A 225 -3.54 -21.88 -18.18
C LEU A 225 -2.95 -20.69 -17.43
N ASN A 226 -2.77 -20.81 -16.11
CA ASN A 226 -2.15 -19.78 -15.29
C ASN A 226 -0.70 -19.51 -15.76
N LYS A 227 0.10 -20.55 -16.00
CA LYS A 227 1.45 -20.41 -16.57
C LYS A 227 1.45 -19.75 -17.95
N ALA A 228 0.56 -20.15 -18.84
CA ALA A 228 0.45 -19.55 -20.17
C ALA A 228 0.13 -18.05 -20.12
N ILE A 229 -0.78 -17.65 -19.22
CA ILE A 229 -1.11 -16.24 -19.01
C ILE A 229 0.09 -15.48 -18.41
N ASN A 230 0.75 -16.00 -17.38
CA ASN A 230 1.93 -15.34 -16.80
C ASN A 230 3.06 -15.19 -17.83
N MET A 231 3.30 -16.19 -18.68
CA MET A 231 4.27 -16.08 -19.77
C MET A 231 3.91 -14.99 -20.77
N TYR A 232 2.62 -14.83 -21.09
CA TYR A 232 2.14 -13.75 -21.95
C TYR A 232 2.37 -12.37 -21.32
N LEU A 233 2.04 -12.21 -20.03
CA LEU A 233 2.29 -10.96 -19.30
C LEU A 233 3.77 -10.60 -19.24
N GLU A 234 4.64 -11.59 -18.97
CA GLU A 234 6.08 -11.42 -18.99
C GLU A 234 6.58 -11.03 -20.39
N ASN A 235 6.04 -11.64 -21.44
CA ASN A 235 6.40 -11.27 -22.82
C ASN A 235 6.05 -9.82 -23.15
N LEU A 236 4.89 -9.34 -22.67
CA LEU A 236 4.50 -7.94 -22.79
C LEU A 236 5.44 -7.02 -22.01
N ARG A 237 5.79 -7.37 -20.76
CA ARG A 237 6.74 -6.62 -19.93
C ARG A 237 8.10 -6.46 -20.63
N LEU A 238 8.62 -7.56 -21.17
CA LEU A 238 9.91 -7.58 -21.87
C LEU A 238 9.87 -6.72 -23.13
N LYS A 239 8.77 -6.73 -23.88
CA LYS A 239 8.60 -5.86 -25.07
C LYS A 239 8.63 -4.38 -24.70
N GLU A 240 8.05 -3.99 -23.57
CA GLU A 240 8.11 -2.62 -23.08
C GLU A 240 9.52 -2.22 -22.65
N PHE A 241 10.19 -3.06 -21.87
CA PHE A 241 11.58 -2.83 -21.49
C PHE A 241 12.51 -2.64 -22.71
N LEU A 242 12.32 -3.45 -23.77
CA LEU A 242 13.08 -3.29 -25.01
C LEU A 242 12.81 -1.94 -25.68
N LYS A 243 11.54 -1.50 -25.71
CA LYS A 243 11.17 -0.20 -26.26
C LYS A 243 11.82 0.95 -25.49
N ASP A 244 11.80 0.89 -24.16
CA ASP A 244 12.41 1.93 -23.32
C ASP A 244 13.93 1.96 -23.50
N PHE A 245 14.57 0.79 -23.63
CA PHE A 245 16.00 0.69 -23.91
C PHE A 245 16.38 1.30 -25.26
N ASP A 246 15.58 1.05 -26.30
CA ASP A 246 15.79 1.65 -27.63
C ASP A 246 15.64 3.17 -27.59
N VAL A 247 14.65 3.69 -26.85
CA VAL A 247 14.47 5.13 -26.63
C VAL A 247 15.69 5.71 -25.91
N MET A 248 16.15 5.09 -24.83
CA MET A 248 17.34 5.51 -24.08
C MET A 248 18.58 5.55 -24.98
N LYS A 249 18.82 4.48 -25.76
CA LYS A 249 19.95 4.38 -26.70
C LYS A 249 19.89 5.48 -27.75
N SER A 250 18.71 5.75 -28.32
CA SER A 250 18.53 6.81 -29.31
C SER A 250 18.78 8.20 -28.71
N THR A 251 18.39 8.42 -27.46
CA THR A 251 18.59 9.68 -26.73
C THR A 251 20.06 9.90 -26.42
N LEU A 252 20.75 8.88 -25.91
CA LEU A 252 22.20 8.93 -25.68
C LEU A 252 22.97 9.22 -26.96
N LYS A 253 22.60 8.59 -28.07
CA LYS A 253 23.22 8.85 -29.36
C LYS A 253 23.07 10.32 -29.78
N LYS A 254 21.88 10.90 -29.63
CA LYS A 254 21.63 12.33 -29.92
C LYS A 254 22.37 13.31 -28.99
N ILE A 255 22.76 12.88 -27.79
CA ILE A 255 23.51 13.70 -26.83
C ILE A 255 25.02 13.63 -27.09
N LEU A 256 25.49 12.48 -27.61
CA LEU A 256 26.90 12.23 -27.91
C LEU A 256 27.30 12.66 -29.33
N ASP A 257 26.33 12.79 -30.25
CA ASP A 257 26.48 13.37 -31.60
C ASP A 257 26.36 14.90 -31.55
#